data_AF-A0A661JRD2-F1
#
_entry.id   AF-A0A661JRD2-F1
#
_cell.length_a   1.000
_cell.length_b   1.000
_cell.length_c   1.000
_cell.angle_alpha   90.00
_cell.angle_beta   90.00
_cell.angle_gamma   90.00
#
_symmetry.space_group_name_H-M   'P 1'
#
loop_
_entity.id
_entity.type
_entity.pdbx_description
1 polymer ?
#
loop_
_entity_poly.entity_id
_entity_poly.type
_entity_poly.pdbx_seq_one_letter_code
_entity_poly.pdbx_strand_id
1 'polypeptide(L)'
;ASHPFPLEPLLERYGRDPQAFLQRASLLGGERERFGDAGVRFLALPRVPICLVLWKGDEEFEATISVLFDATADRHLPLDALYGLVLEICRRMGD
;
A
#
# COMPACT_ATOMS: atom_id res chain seq x y z
N ALA A 1 19.83 2.29 -9.50
CA ALA A 1 19.38 3.27 -8.49
C ALA A 1 18.25 2.62 -7.71
N SER A 2 18.16 2.83 -6.40
CA SER A 2 16.97 2.43 -5.64
C SER A 2 15.80 3.32 -6.10
N HIS A 3 14.67 2.74 -6.48
CA HIS A 3 13.47 3.46 -6.90
C HIS A 3 12.41 3.33 -5.80
N PRO A 4 12.41 4.23 -4.79
CA PRO A 4 11.42 4.16 -3.72
C PRO A 4 10.03 4.49 -4.26
N PHE A 5 9.01 3.86 -3.68
CA PHE A 5 7.62 4.23 -3.95
C PHE A 5 7.30 5.58 -3.29
N PRO A 6 6.45 6.44 -3.90
CA PRO A 6 6.04 7.72 -3.34
C PRO A 6 4.99 7.53 -2.25
N LEU A 7 5.43 7.09 -1.07
CA LEU A 7 4.56 6.76 0.06
C LEU A 7 4.33 7.95 0.99
N GLU A 8 5.10 9.02 0.85
CA GLU A 8 5.07 10.21 1.70
C GLU A 8 3.67 10.84 1.76
N PRO A 9 2.92 11.03 0.65
CA PRO A 9 1.57 11.60 0.72
C PRO A 9 0.60 10.73 1.51
N LEU A 10 0.77 9.40 1.46
CA LEU A 10 -0.05 8.47 2.23
C LEU A 10 0.34 8.51 3.71
N LEU A 11 1.63 8.62 4.02
CA LEU A 11 2.12 8.75 5.40
C LEU A 11 1.63 10.04 6.04
N GLU A 12 1.68 11.17 5.33
CA GLU A 12 1.16 12.45 5.80
C GLU A 12 -0.34 12.38 6.08
N ARG A 13 -1.09 11.72 5.18
CA ARG A 13 -2.56 11.64 5.29
C ARG A 13 -3.04 10.62 6.32
N TYR A 14 -2.37 9.49 6.44
CA TYR A 14 -2.87 8.32 7.17
C TYR A 14 -1.98 7.88 8.33
N GLY A 15 -0.76 8.39 8.46
CA GLY A 15 0.24 7.90 9.41
C GLY A 15 -0.21 7.87 10.87
N ARG A 16 -1.21 8.68 11.23
CA ARG A 16 -1.82 8.73 12.57
C ARG A 16 -3.26 8.22 12.63
N ASP A 17 -3.85 7.88 11.48
CA ASP A 17 -5.24 7.41 11.36
C ASP A 17 -5.36 6.17 10.45
N PRO A 18 -5.06 4.97 11.00
CA PRO A 18 -5.21 3.71 10.29
C PRO A 18 -6.66 3.42 9.89
N GLN A 19 -7.64 4.01 10.57
CA GLN A 19 -9.05 3.80 10.24
C GLN A 19 -9.43 4.55 8.97
N ALA A 20 -8.97 5.78 8.79
CA ALA A 20 -9.14 6.53 7.53
C ALA A 20 -8.47 5.81 6.35
N PHE A 21 -7.29 5.22 6.57
CA PHE A 21 -6.59 4.40 5.56
C PHE A 21 -7.45 3.23 5.08
N LEU A 22 -7.98 2.44 6.02
CA LEU A 22 -8.83 1.28 5.70
C LEU A 22 -10.14 1.69 5.03
N GLN A 23 -10.76 2.80 5.47
CA GLN A 23 -11.98 3.32 4.84
C GLN A 23 -11.73 3.71 3.38
N ARG A 24 -10.66 4.49 3.11
CA ARG A 24 -10.30 4.87 1.75
C ARG A 24 -10.03 3.64 0.89
N ALA A 25 -9.24 2.69 1.41
CA ALA A 25 -8.90 1.50 0.67
C ALA A 25 -10.13 0.64 0.34
N SER A 26 -11.09 0.51 1.27
CA SER A 26 -12.35 -0.19 1.05
C SER A 26 -13.19 0.45 -0.05
N LEU A 27 -13.27 1.79 -0.12
CA LEU A 27 -13.95 2.50 -1.20
C LEU A 27 -13.33 2.23 -2.59
N LEU A 28 -12.05 1.88 -2.63
CA LEU A 28 -11.33 1.53 -3.84
C LEU A 28 -11.35 0.02 -4.15
N GLY A 29 -12.16 -0.75 -3.42
CA GLY A 29 -12.26 -2.20 -3.57
C GLY A 29 -11.11 -2.99 -2.91
N GLY A 30 -10.34 -2.34 -2.04
CA GLY A 30 -9.33 -2.99 -1.21
C GLY A 30 -9.96 -3.83 -0.10
N GLU A 31 -9.34 -4.97 0.18
CA GLU A 31 -9.75 -5.89 1.23
C GLU A 31 -8.80 -5.81 2.42
N ARG A 32 -9.33 -5.67 3.63
CA ARG A 32 -8.52 -5.58 4.85
C ARG A 32 -7.74 -6.87 5.08
N GLU A 33 -6.46 -6.72 5.40
CA GLU A 33 -5.57 -7.79 5.85
C GLU A 33 -5.14 -7.56 7.31
N ARG A 34 -4.66 -8.62 7.97
CA ARG A 34 -4.21 -8.59 9.37
C ARG A 34 -2.69 -8.38 9.48
N PHE A 35 -2.19 -7.33 8.83
CA PHE A 35 -0.79 -6.90 8.89
C PHE A 35 -0.70 -5.48 9.48
N GLY A 36 0.34 -5.21 10.26
CA GLY A 36 0.56 -3.90 10.90
C GLY A 36 -0.65 -3.41 11.69
N ASP A 37 -0.76 -2.09 11.83
CA ASP A 37 -1.95 -1.44 12.39
C ASP A 37 -3.09 -1.38 11.38
N ALA A 38 -2.77 -1.25 10.10
CA ALA A 38 -3.71 -1.41 9.00
C ALA A 38 -3.06 -2.02 7.76
N GLY A 39 -3.51 -3.22 7.39
CA GLY A 39 -3.16 -3.87 6.13
C GLY A 39 -4.31 -3.84 5.15
N VAL A 40 -4.03 -3.59 3.87
CA VAL A 40 -5.01 -3.72 2.80
C VAL A 40 -4.41 -4.39 1.58
N ARG A 41 -5.13 -5.34 0.99
CA ARG A 41 -4.81 -5.98 -0.28
C ARG A 41 -5.69 -5.44 -1.39
N PHE A 42 -5.07 -5.13 -2.52
CA PHE A 42 -5.73 -4.82 -3.77
C PHE A 42 -5.49 -5.94 -4.79
N LEU A 43 -6.55 -6.36 -5.47
CA LEU A 43 -6.48 -7.21 -6.65
C LEU A 43 -6.68 -6.35 -7.90
N ALA A 44 -5.73 -5.47 -8.19
CA ALA A 44 -5.78 -4.67 -9.42
C ALA A 44 -5.70 -5.54 -10.68
N LEU A 45 -5.12 -6.74 -10.56
CA LEU A 45 -5.09 -7.78 -11.58
C LEU A 45 -5.43 -9.14 -10.94
N PRO A 46 -5.99 -10.11 -11.69
CA PRO A 46 -6.52 -11.36 -11.12
C PRO A 46 -5.51 -12.24 -10.36
N ARG A 47 -4.20 -12.07 -10.59
CA ARG A 47 -3.12 -12.92 -10.03
C ARG A 47 -1.97 -12.14 -9.43
N VAL A 48 -2.13 -10.83 -9.25
CA VAL A 48 -1.06 -9.97 -8.72
C VAL A 48 -1.65 -9.18 -7.53
N PRO A 49 -1.80 -9.83 -6.36
CA PRO A 49 -2.18 -9.14 -5.15
C PRO A 49 -1.07 -8.17 -4.71
N ILE A 50 -1.45 -6.92 -4.48
CA ILE A 50 -0.57 -5.90 -3.89
C ILE A 50 -1.10 -5.57 -2.51
N CYS A 51 -0.25 -5.65 -1.49
CA CYS A 51 -0.65 -5.27 -0.14
C CYS A 51 0.10 -4.02 0.34
N LEU A 52 -0.64 -3.04 0.85
CA LEU A 52 -0.08 -1.93 1.60
C LEU A 52 -0.26 -2.20 3.09
N VAL A 53 0.81 -2.05 3.86
CA VAL A 53 0.81 -2.22 5.32
C VAL A 53 1.25 -0.93 5.96
N LEU A 54 0.33 -0.29 6.68
CA LEU A 54 0.58 0.89 7.49
C LEU A 54 0.93 0.48 8.92
N TRP A 55 2.06 0.99 9.39
CA TRP A 55 2.46 1.03 10.79
C TRP A 55 2.24 2.46 11.28
N LYS A 56 1.36 2.61 12.26
CA LYS A 56 0.99 3.90 12.82
C LYS A 56 2.19 4.46 13.58
N GLY A 57 2.51 5.73 13.35
CA GLY A 57 3.49 6.44 14.16
C GLY A 57 2.93 6.78 15.54
N ASP A 58 3.81 6.83 16.53
CA ASP A 58 3.52 7.27 17.89
C ASP A 58 4.47 8.40 18.31
N GLU A 59 4.66 8.59 19.62
CA GLU A 59 5.53 9.63 20.16
C GLU A 59 7.02 9.32 19.98
N GLU A 60 7.38 8.03 19.82
CA GLU A 60 8.75 7.55 19.73
C GLU A 60 9.16 7.22 18.28
N PHE A 61 8.21 6.81 17.44
CA PHE A 61 8.47 6.33 16.08
C PHE A 61 7.59 6.99 15.01
N GLU A 62 8.21 7.30 13.86
CA GLU A 62 7.48 7.78 12.68
C GLU A 62 6.63 6.67 12.05
N ALA A 63 5.53 7.07 11.42
CA ALA A 63 4.69 6.14 10.67
C ALA A 63 5.45 5.59 9.46
N THR A 64 5.19 4.34 9.10
CA THR A 64 5.78 3.72 7.90
C THR A 64 4.74 2.96 7.10
N ILE A 65 4.96 2.89 5.78
CA ILE A 65 4.16 2.05 4.88
C ILE A 65 5.10 1.10 4.17
N SER A 66 4.73 -0.19 4.15
CA SER A 66 5.39 -1.22 3.36
C SER A 66 4.50 -1.68 2.23
N VAL A 67 5.09 -1.94 1.07
CA VAL A 67 4.43 -2.56 -0.08
C VAL A 67 4.87 -4.02 -0.15
N LEU A 68 3.93 -4.94 -0.04
CA LEU A 68 4.18 -6.37 -0.12
C LEU A 68 3.66 -6.93 -1.44
N PHE A 69 4.46 -7.82 -2.01
CA PHE A 69 4.13 -8.64 -3.16
C PHE A 69 4.15 -10.09 -2.71
N ASP A 70 3.31 -10.93 -3.32
CA ASP A 70 3.48 -12.36 -3.17
C ASP A 70 4.70 -12.84 -4.00
N ALA A 71 5.22 -14.02 -3.66
CA ALA A 71 6.45 -14.57 -4.24
C ALA A 71 6.35 -14.92 -5.75
N THR A 72 5.18 -14.75 -6.38
CA THR A 72 4.95 -15.03 -7.80
C THR A 72 4.73 -13.78 -8.65
N ALA A 73 4.70 -12.58 -8.05
CA ALA A 73 4.38 -11.33 -8.74
C ALA A 73 5.31 -11.05 -9.95
N ASP A 74 6.61 -11.32 -9.80
CA ASP A 74 7.63 -11.15 -10.85
C ASP A 74 7.51 -12.16 -12.01
N ARG A 75 6.79 -13.26 -11.80
CA ARG A 75 6.44 -14.24 -12.85
C ARG A 75 5.24 -13.80 -13.68
N HIS A 76 4.45 -12.88 -13.15
CA HIS A 76 3.22 -12.39 -13.77
C HIS A 76 3.40 -11.04 -14.46
N LEU A 77 4.27 -10.18 -13.91
CA LEU A 77 4.55 -8.86 -14.46
C LEU A 77 6.03 -8.50 -14.32
N PRO A 78 6.59 -7.76 -15.30
CA PRO A 78 7.91 -7.17 -15.15
C PRO A 78 7.91 -6.10 -14.04
N LEU A 79 9.09 -5.84 -13.46
CA LEU A 79 9.24 -4.98 -12.29
C LEU A 79 8.77 -3.54 -12.51
N ASP A 80 8.93 -3.00 -13.71
CA ASP A 80 8.45 -1.67 -14.11
C ASP A 80 6.91 -1.60 -14.13
N ALA A 81 6.24 -2.65 -14.59
CA ALA A 81 4.78 -2.75 -14.54
C ALA A 81 4.27 -2.91 -13.10
N LEU A 82 4.93 -3.72 -12.27
CA LEU A 82 4.63 -3.80 -10.83
C LEU A 82 4.80 -2.44 -10.15
N TYR A 83 5.86 -1.71 -10.49
CA TYR A 83 6.10 -0.37 -9.98
C TYR A 83 4.98 0.60 -10.39
N GLY A 84 4.61 0.62 -11.67
CA GLY A 84 3.49 1.43 -12.18
C GLY A 84 2.16 1.10 -11.51
N LEU A 85 1.91 -0.17 -11.20
CA LEU A 85 0.70 -0.60 -10.49
C LEU A 85 0.66 -0.02 -9.06
N VAL A 86 1.78 -0.08 -8.34
CA VAL A 86 1.89 0.51 -7.00
C VAL A 86 1.73 2.03 -7.06
N LEU A 87 2.30 2.70 -8.05
CA LEU A 87 2.11 4.14 -8.26
C LEU A 87 0.64 4.52 -8.40
N GLU A 88 -0.11 3.79 -9.23
CA GLU A 88 -1.53 4.07 -9.44
C GLU A 88 -2.37 3.80 -8.18
N ILE A 89 -2.04 2.75 -7.42
CA ILE A 89 -2.67 2.49 -6.11
C ILE A 89 -2.39 3.65 -5.15
N CYS A 90 -1.12 4.09 -5.04
CA CYS A 90 -0.74 5.20 -4.17
C CYS A 90 -1.47 6.48 -4.58
N ARG A 91 -1.54 6.81 -5.87
CA ARG A 91 -2.27 7.98 -6.37
C ARG A 91 -3.73 7.96 -5.94
N ARG A 92 -4.45 6.85 -6.16
CA ARG A 92 -5.87 6.72 -5.77
C ARG A 92 -6.09 6.76 -4.26
N MET A 93 -5.16 6.20 -3.49
CA MET A 93 -5.18 6.27 -2.03
C MET A 93 -4.91 7.70 -1.53
N GLY A 94 -4.12 8.47 -2.27
CA GLY A 94 -3.79 9.87 -1.97
C GLY A 94 -4.87 10.88 -2.37
N ASP A 95 -5.72 10.55 -3.34
CA ASP A 95 -6.91 11.33 -3.76
C ASP A 95 -8.01 11.31 -2.67
#